data_AF-A0AAN4YCY3-F1
#
_entry.id   AF-A0AAN4YCY3-F1
#
_cell.length_a   1.000
_cell.length_b   1.000
_cell.length_c   1.000
_cell.angle_alpha   90.00
_cell.angle_beta   90.00
_cell.angle_gamma   90.00
#
_symmetry.space_group_name_H-M   'P 1'
#
loop_
_entity.id
_entity.type
_entity.pdbx_description
1 polymer ?
#
loop_
_entity_poly.entity_id
_entity_poly.type
_entity_poly.pdbx_seq_one_letter_code
_entity_poly.pdbx_strand_id
1 'polypeptide(L)'
;MVELSWSAATVPDSRPMRMKTSVPPITSEAQTPESTFVPCASTASLFLYAEGSAIVCLHHDTLAVERRFENHTEDIGFISVDNVSERGAGRLVVSYDVSQTAVVWDLFTGSVIARFASFEQLKVAAWMRNGNIAFGTSTLSLRDA
;
A
#
# COMPACT_ATOMS: atom_id res chain seq x y z
N MET A 1 -82.59 -13.63 -38.76
CA MET A 1 -82.63 -15.11 -38.70
C MET A 1 -81.19 -15.54 -38.49
N VAL A 2 -80.79 -15.73 -37.22
CA VAL A 2 -80.70 -17.06 -36.56
C VAL A 2 -79.55 -17.82 -37.22
N GLU A 3 -78.35 -17.78 -36.61
CA GLU A 3 -77.69 -18.93 -35.94
C GLU A 3 -76.41 -19.24 -36.76
N LEU A 4 -75.26 -19.71 -36.26
CA LEU A 4 -74.90 -20.39 -35.03
C LEU A 4 -73.42 -20.17 -34.76
N SER A 5 -73.13 -20.01 -33.48
CA SER A 5 -71.84 -20.20 -32.84
C SER A 5 -71.19 -21.55 -33.19
N TRP A 6 -69.90 -21.54 -33.46
CA TRP A 6 -69.02 -22.68 -33.19
C TRP A 6 -67.88 -22.21 -32.30
N SER A 7 -67.86 -22.73 -31.07
CA SER A 7 -66.75 -22.60 -30.12
C SER A 7 -65.77 -23.74 -30.36
N ALA A 8 -64.50 -23.42 -30.58
CA ALA A 8 -63.40 -24.37 -30.50
C ALA A 8 -62.41 -23.89 -29.43
N ALA A 9 -62.02 -24.85 -28.59
CA ALA A 9 -61.35 -24.67 -27.32
C ALA A 9 -59.95 -24.04 -27.40
N THR A 10 -59.60 -23.41 -26.28
CA THR A 10 -58.36 -22.70 -25.94
C THR A 10 -57.12 -23.59 -26.08
N VAL A 11 -56.14 -23.14 -26.87
CA VAL A 11 -54.74 -23.58 -26.80
C VAL A 11 -53.94 -22.41 -26.23
N PRO A 12 -53.22 -22.56 -25.10
CA PRO A 12 -52.39 -21.49 -24.57
C PRO A 12 -51.14 -21.34 -25.43
N ASP A 13 -51.12 -20.33 -26.30
CA ASP A 13 -49.92 -20.01 -27.07
C ASP A 13 -48.89 -19.34 -26.15
N SER A 14 -47.79 -20.06 -25.94
CA SER A 14 -46.70 -19.68 -25.05
C SER A 14 -45.86 -18.61 -25.72
N ARG A 15 -46.19 -17.34 -25.45
CA ARG A 15 -45.42 -16.20 -25.94
C ARG A 15 -43.94 -16.36 -25.52
N PRO A 16 -42.96 -16.39 -26.46
CA PRO A 16 -41.57 -16.29 -26.05
C PRO A 16 -41.38 -14.89 -25.46
N MET A 17 -41.00 -14.82 -24.18
CA MET A 17 -40.56 -13.57 -23.57
C MET A 17 -39.40 -13.04 -24.40
N ARG A 18 -39.63 -11.92 -25.10
CA ARG A 18 -38.58 -11.11 -25.70
C ARG A 18 -37.68 -10.66 -24.55
N MET A 19 -36.60 -11.40 -24.29
CA MET A 19 -35.54 -10.97 -23.38
C MET A 19 -35.04 -9.62 -23.92
N LYS A 20 -35.32 -8.55 -23.18
CA LYS A 20 -34.61 -7.30 -23.36
C LYS A 20 -33.18 -7.60 -22.94
N THR A 21 -32.26 -7.67 -23.90
CA THR A 21 -30.84 -7.72 -23.61
C THR A 21 -30.47 -6.40 -22.94
N SER A 22 -30.57 -6.35 -21.62
CA SER A 22 -29.97 -5.29 -20.83
C SER A 22 -28.47 -5.50 -20.90
N VAL A 23 -27.80 -4.77 -21.79
CA VAL A 23 -26.35 -4.62 -21.72
C VAL A 23 -26.06 -4.05 -20.34
N PRO A 24 -25.31 -4.74 -19.46
CA PRO A 24 -24.93 -4.15 -18.20
C PRO A 24 -24.08 -2.91 -18.50
N PRO A 25 -24.14 -1.84 -17.69
CA PRO A 25 -23.15 -0.80 -17.81
C PRO A 25 -21.79 -1.47 -17.63
N ILE A 26 -20.89 -1.25 -18.57
CA ILE A 26 -19.48 -1.60 -18.41
C ILE A 26 -19.06 -0.87 -17.13
N THR A 27 -19.00 -1.62 -16.02
CA THR A 27 -18.31 -1.19 -14.83
C THR A 27 -16.91 -0.88 -15.30
N SER A 28 -16.55 0.40 -15.26
CA SER A 28 -15.18 0.87 -15.44
C SER A 28 -14.27 -0.15 -14.79
N GLU A 29 -13.50 -0.86 -15.61
CA GLU A 29 -12.50 -1.79 -15.12
C GLU A 29 -11.72 -1.00 -14.06
N ALA A 30 -11.79 -1.45 -12.82
CA ALA A 30 -10.92 -0.96 -11.78
C ALA A 30 -9.53 -1.10 -12.38
N GLN A 31 -8.89 0.03 -12.68
CA GLN A 31 -7.51 0.06 -13.13
C GLN A 31 -6.78 -0.78 -12.10
N THR A 32 -6.38 -2.00 -12.46
CA THR A 32 -5.55 -2.83 -11.61
C THR A 32 -4.37 -1.94 -11.30
N PRO A 33 -4.17 -1.51 -10.03
CA PRO A 33 -3.06 -0.64 -9.74
C PRO A 33 -1.83 -1.36 -10.26
N GLU A 34 -1.07 -0.70 -11.14
CA GLU A 34 0.20 -1.25 -11.62
C GLU A 34 0.92 -1.79 -10.40
N SER A 35 1.40 -3.03 -10.46
CA SER A 35 1.93 -3.76 -9.31
C SER A 35 3.03 -2.91 -8.66
N THR A 36 2.64 -2.14 -7.67
CA THR A 36 3.50 -1.13 -7.07
C THR A 36 4.40 -1.89 -6.13
N PHE A 37 5.71 -1.73 -6.30
CA PHE A 37 6.66 -2.34 -5.38
C PHE A 37 6.37 -1.85 -3.96
N VAL A 38 6.24 -2.80 -3.04
CA VAL A 38 6.03 -2.49 -1.63
C VAL A 38 7.36 -2.05 -1.02
N PRO A 39 7.40 -0.93 -0.29
CA PRO A 39 8.56 -0.52 0.46
C PRO A 39 9.01 -1.63 1.41
N CYS A 40 10.28 -2.00 1.32
CA CYS A 40 10.86 -3.03 2.16
C CYS A 40 12.31 -2.71 2.49
N ALA A 41 12.79 -3.33 3.57
CA ALA A 41 14.18 -3.27 4.00
C ALA A 41 14.52 -4.54 4.78
N SER A 42 15.80 -4.79 5.03
CA SER A 42 16.24 -5.97 5.77
C SER A 42 17.46 -5.69 6.63
N THR A 43 17.59 -6.46 7.70
CA THR A 43 18.85 -6.68 8.43
C THR A 43 19.41 -8.06 8.06
N ALA A 44 20.46 -8.50 8.75
CA ALA A 44 20.94 -9.87 8.65
C ALA A 44 19.93 -10.93 9.16
N SER A 45 19.03 -10.57 10.08
CA SER A 45 18.11 -11.52 10.73
C SER A 45 16.63 -11.24 10.45
N LEU A 46 16.28 -10.04 9.97
CA LEU A 46 14.91 -9.58 9.86
C LEU A 46 14.61 -9.00 8.47
N PHE A 47 13.38 -9.20 8.03
CA PHE A 47 12.81 -8.61 6.82
C PHE A 47 11.64 -7.71 7.19
N LEU A 48 11.62 -6.49 6.67
CA LEU A 48 10.58 -5.50 6.92
C LEU A 48 9.89 -5.13 5.61
N TYR A 49 8.58 -5.00 5.65
CA TYR A 49 7.80 -4.47 4.52
C TYR A 49 6.62 -3.62 5.01
N ALA A 50 6.20 -2.68 4.18
CA ALA A 50 5.04 -1.84 4.44
C ALA A 50 3.73 -2.58 4.14
N GLU A 51 2.73 -2.37 4.98
CA GLU A 51 1.35 -2.79 4.76
C GLU A 51 0.46 -1.59 5.10
N GLY A 52 0.16 -0.78 4.08
CA GLY A 52 -0.46 0.53 4.26
C GLY A 52 0.40 1.44 5.14
N SER A 53 -0.14 1.87 6.27
CA SER A 53 0.54 2.71 7.27
C SER A 53 1.30 1.95 8.36
N ALA A 54 1.31 0.61 8.30
CA ALA A 54 2.04 -0.24 9.24
C ALA A 54 3.31 -0.83 8.58
N ILE A 55 4.31 -1.14 9.41
CA ILE A 55 5.46 -1.94 8.98
C ILE A 55 5.33 -3.31 9.62
N VAL A 56 5.41 -4.36 8.81
CA VAL A 56 5.49 -5.74 9.29
C VAL A 56 6.95 -6.17 9.32
N CYS A 57 7.39 -6.69 10.46
CA CYS A 57 8.74 -7.23 10.64
C CYS A 57 8.66 -8.74 10.83
N LEU A 58 9.42 -9.46 10.01
CA LEU A 58 9.50 -10.90 9.95
C LEU A 58 10.93 -11.35 10.24
N HIS A 59 11.08 -12.57 10.76
CA HIS A 59 12.34 -13.30 10.67
C HIS A 59 12.68 -13.58 9.20
N HIS A 60 13.93 -13.35 8.79
CA HIS A 60 14.31 -13.46 7.37
C HIS A 60 14.19 -14.90 6.81
N ASP A 61 14.40 -15.90 7.66
CA ASP A 61 14.56 -17.31 7.29
C ASP A 61 13.23 -18.06 7.30
N THR A 62 12.42 -17.78 8.31
CA THR A 62 11.15 -18.46 8.58
C THR A 62 9.95 -17.65 8.10
N LEU A 63 10.14 -16.36 7.81
CA LEU A 63 9.06 -15.40 7.55
C LEU A 63 8.04 -15.30 8.69
N ALA A 64 8.41 -15.79 9.89
CA ALA A 64 7.56 -15.68 11.06
C ALA A 64 7.45 -14.20 11.47
N VAL A 65 6.22 -13.73 11.69
CA VAL A 65 5.96 -12.36 12.13
C VAL A 65 6.53 -12.17 13.52
N GLU A 66 7.51 -11.27 13.66
CA GLU A 66 8.05 -10.86 14.95
C GLU A 66 7.21 -9.73 15.54
N ARG A 67 6.91 -8.70 14.72
CA ARG A 67 6.28 -7.47 15.20
C ARG A 67 5.59 -6.69 14.08
N ARG A 68 4.66 -5.82 14.47
CA ARG A 68 4.10 -4.75 13.62
C ARG A 68 4.37 -3.39 14.25
N PHE A 69 4.78 -2.42 13.45
CA PHE A 69 5.03 -1.04 13.86
C PHE A 69 3.91 -0.16 13.33
N GLU A 70 3.15 0.45 14.24
CA GLU A 70 1.95 1.22 13.93
C GLU A 70 2.10 2.64 14.46
N ASN A 71 2.33 3.58 13.55
CA ASN A 71 2.34 5.00 13.90
C ASN A 71 2.33 5.99 12.73
N HIS A 72 2.40 5.50 11.49
CA HIS A 72 2.05 6.35 10.37
C HIS A 72 0.53 6.43 10.26
N THR A 73 0.03 7.57 9.81
CA THR A 73 -1.39 7.78 9.54
C THR A 73 -1.74 7.48 8.10
N GLU A 74 -0.76 7.57 7.21
CA GLU A 74 -0.89 7.36 5.77
C GLU A 74 0.07 6.26 5.31
N ASP A 75 -0.08 5.85 4.05
CA ASP A 75 0.73 4.81 3.44
C ASP A 75 2.22 5.13 3.51
N ILE A 76 3.02 4.12 3.86
CA ILE A 76 4.46 4.22 3.94
C ILE A 76 5.04 4.25 2.51
N GLY A 77 5.87 5.24 2.23
CA GLY A 77 6.55 5.43 0.94
C GLY A 77 7.95 4.81 0.87
N PHE A 78 8.69 4.79 1.98
CA PHE A 78 9.97 4.07 2.05
C PHE A 78 10.32 3.62 3.48
N ILE A 79 11.20 2.62 3.57
CA ILE A 79 11.79 2.10 4.80
C ILE A 79 13.31 2.01 4.60
N SER A 80 14.10 2.42 5.58
CA SER A 80 15.56 2.34 5.56
C SER A 80 16.11 1.90 6.91
N VAL A 81 16.89 0.84 6.92
CA VAL A 81 17.44 0.22 8.13
C VAL A 81 18.91 0.59 8.30
N ASP A 82 19.33 0.85 9.52
CA ASP A 82 20.72 1.19 9.84
C ASP A 82 21.61 -0.04 9.89
N ASN A 83 22.05 -0.50 8.72
CA ASN A 83 23.01 -1.60 8.61
C ASN A 83 24.48 -1.14 8.59
N VAL A 84 24.75 0.16 8.72
CA VAL A 84 26.08 0.73 8.46
C VAL A 84 26.70 1.41 9.66
N SER A 85 25.91 1.88 10.63
CA SER A 85 26.44 2.56 11.79
C SER A 85 26.90 1.59 12.88
N GLU A 86 27.89 2.03 13.63
CA GLU A 86 28.45 1.27 14.76
C GLU A 86 27.47 1.16 15.94
N ARG A 87 26.51 2.10 16.04
CA ARG A 87 25.48 2.15 17.08
C ARG A 87 24.19 1.43 16.67
N GLY A 88 23.94 1.37 15.37
CA GLY A 88 22.74 0.83 14.76
C GLY A 88 22.84 -0.67 14.59
N ALA A 89 23.81 -1.17 13.81
CA ALA A 89 24.00 -2.61 13.55
C ALA A 89 22.68 -3.40 13.28
N GLY A 90 21.71 -2.78 12.61
CA GLY A 90 20.38 -3.32 12.32
C GLY A 90 19.29 -3.00 13.34
N ARG A 91 19.58 -2.25 14.41
CA ARG A 91 18.62 -1.88 15.46
C ARG A 91 17.73 -0.68 15.10
N LEU A 92 18.25 0.28 14.33
CA LEU A 92 17.50 1.50 14.02
C LEU A 92 16.85 1.39 12.65
N VAL A 93 15.60 1.83 12.56
CA VAL A 93 14.85 1.89 11.29
C VAL A 93 14.25 3.28 11.16
N VAL A 94 14.32 3.84 9.96
CA VAL A 94 13.53 5.02 9.60
C VAL A 94 12.50 4.61 8.55
N SER A 95 11.28 5.07 8.73
CA SER A 95 10.21 4.96 7.74
C SER A 95 9.62 6.33 7.49
N TYR A 96 9.00 6.49 6.33
CA TYR A 96 8.43 7.76 5.90
C TYR A 96 7.12 7.51 5.15
N ASP A 97 6.08 8.28 5.48
CA ASP A 97 4.76 8.17 4.85
C ASP A 97 4.45 9.30 3.86
N VAL A 98 3.35 9.13 3.13
CA VAL A 98 2.84 10.12 2.17
C VAL A 98 2.44 11.44 2.85
N SER A 99 2.17 11.44 4.17
CA SER A 99 1.87 12.63 4.96
C SER A 99 3.10 13.51 5.26
N GLN A 100 4.27 13.12 4.75
CA GLN A 100 5.56 13.79 4.98
C GLN A 100 6.09 13.65 6.41
N THR A 101 5.73 12.55 7.07
CA THR A 101 6.22 12.23 8.41
C THR A 101 7.22 11.09 8.34
N ALA A 102 8.45 11.34 8.78
CA ALA A 102 9.43 10.30 9.06
C ALA A 102 9.35 9.87 10.54
N VAL A 103 9.41 8.56 10.79
CA VAL A 103 9.46 7.98 12.13
C VAL A 103 10.71 7.14 12.26
N VAL A 104 11.46 7.32 13.34
CA VAL A 104 12.63 6.51 13.69
C VAL A 104 12.24 5.57 14.81
N TRP A 105 12.57 4.29 14.65
CA TRP A 105 12.17 3.20 15.52
C TRP A 105 13.38 2.48 16.09
N ASP A 106 13.20 1.93 17.28
CA ASP A 106 14.00 0.82 17.78
C ASP A 106 13.35 -0.50 17.33
N LEU A 107 14.04 -1.22 16.45
CA LEU A 107 13.55 -2.47 15.85
C LEU A 107 13.26 -3.55 16.89
N PHE A 108 14.04 -3.61 17.97
CA PHE A 108 13.94 -4.68 18.97
C PHE A 108 12.85 -4.42 19.99
N THR A 109 12.66 -3.16 20.38
CA THR A 109 11.62 -2.81 21.37
C THR A 109 10.29 -2.45 20.72
N GLY A 110 10.27 -2.07 19.44
CA GLY A 110 9.09 -1.50 18.80
C GLY A 110 8.88 -0.02 19.06
N SER A 111 9.76 0.61 19.86
CA SER A 111 9.54 1.97 20.35
C SER A 111 9.85 3.02 19.29
N VAL A 112 9.04 4.08 19.25
CA VAL A 112 9.37 5.29 18.49
C VAL A 112 10.45 6.07 19.25
N ILE A 113 11.55 6.35 18.57
CA ILE A 113 12.68 7.13 19.09
C ILE A 113 12.51 8.61 18.74
N ALA A 114 12.13 8.90 17.49
CA ALA A 114 12.00 10.26 17.00
C ALA A 114 10.99 10.36 15.86
N ARG A 115 10.52 11.58 15.61
CA ARG A 115 9.70 11.94 14.45
C ARG A 115 10.22 13.21 13.81
N PHE A 116 10.11 13.25 12.51
CA PHE A 116 10.46 14.41 11.71
C PHE A 116 9.33 14.68 10.72
N ALA A 117 8.87 15.92 10.63
CA ALA A 117 8.04 16.36 9.52
C ALA A 117 8.94 17.04 8.49
N SER A 118 8.76 16.75 7.21
CA SER A 118 9.42 17.47 6.13
C SER A 118 8.48 18.48 5.47
N PHE A 119 9.05 19.56 4.95
CA PHE A 119 8.31 20.56 4.16
C PHE A 119 8.22 20.19 2.68
N GLU A 120 9.09 19.27 2.25
CA GLU A 120 9.12 18.71 0.90
C GLU A 120 9.05 17.19 0.97
N GLN A 121 8.62 16.57 -0.14
CA GLN A 121 8.57 15.13 -0.24
C GLN A 121 9.97 14.53 -0.28
N LEU A 122 10.31 13.77 0.76
CA LEU A 122 11.54 12.98 0.80
C LEU A 122 11.44 11.81 -0.18
N LYS A 123 12.53 11.55 -0.90
CA LYS A 123 12.65 10.44 -1.85
C LYS A 123 13.53 9.32 -1.32
N VAL A 124 14.46 9.63 -0.41
CA VAL A 124 15.42 8.66 0.12
C VAL A 124 15.86 9.06 1.52
N ALA A 125 16.18 8.05 2.33
CA ALA A 125 16.90 8.19 3.58
C ALA A 125 18.10 7.24 3.61
N ALA A 126 19.27 7.75 4.02
CA ALA A 126 20.50 6.98 4.13
C ALA A 126 21.11 7.15 5.53
N TRP A 127 21.45 6.02 6.14
CA TRP A 127 22.18 6.00 7.41
C TRP A 127 23.67 6.26 7.17
N MET A 128 24.27 7.02 8.08
CA MET A 128 25.70 7.33 8.09
C MET A 128 26.41 6.49 9.16
N ARG A 129 27.71 6.19 8.96
CA ARG A 129 28.50 5.38 9.91
C ARG A 129 28.49 5.93 11.35
N ASN A 130 28.35 7.24 11.52
CA ASN A 130 28.27 7.90 12.82
C ASN A 130 26.88 7.82 13.49
N GLY A 131 25.88 7.22 12.84
CA GLY A 131 24.51 7.06 13.35
C GLY A 131 23.55 8.18 12.94
N ASN A 132 23.99 9.16 12.15
CA ASN A 132 23.11 10.19 11.60
C ASN A 132 22.33 9.68 10.39
N ILE A 133 21.22 10.36 10.07
CA ILE A 133 20.38 10.07 8.90
C ILE A 133 20.48 11.25 7.94
N ALA A 134 20.74 10.98 6.66
CA ALA A 134 20.64 11.95 5.58
C ALA A 134 19.35 11.70 4.79
N PHE A 135 18.61 12.78 4.49
CA PHE A 135 17.40 12.73 3.67
C PHE A 135 17.62 13.48 2.36
N GLY A 136 17.11 12.92 1.26
CA GLY A 136 17.18 13.53 -0.07
C GLY A 136 15.79 13.82 -0.65
N THR A 137 15.64 14.94 -1.34
CA THR A 137 14.42 15.31 -2.10
C THR A 137 14.73 15.31 -3.60
N SER A 138 13.69 15.34 -4.43
CA SER A 138 13.85 15.42 -5.90
C SER A 138 14.11 16.84 -6.41
N THR A 139 14.07 17.85 -5.53
CA THR A 139 14.14 19.25 -5.94
C THR A 139 15.58 19.64 -6.27
N LEU A 140 15.89 19.72 -7.57
CA LEU A 140 17.05 20.48 -8.04
C LEU A 140 16.75 21.97 -7.81
N SER A 141 17.28 22.54 -6.73
CA SER A 141 17.36 23.99 -6.58
C SER A 141 18.43 24.54 -7.54
N LEU A 142 18.15 24.55 -8.84
CA LEU A 142 18.77 25.52 -9.74
C LEU A 142 18.07 26.85 -9.51
N ARG A 143 18.62 27.64 -8.57
CA ARG A 143 18.37 29.07 -8.57
C ARG A 143 19.31 29.65 -9.60
N ASP A 144 18.72 30.16 -10.68
CA ASP A 144 19.39 30.86 -11.77
C ASP A 144 20.40 31.88 -11.23
N ALA A 145 21.60 31.85 -11.81
CA ALA A 145 22.64 32.87 -11.65
C ALA A 145 22.51 33.93 -12.75
#